data_AF-A0A5N8W0D0-F1
#
_entry.id   AF-A0A5N8W0D0-F1
#
_cell.length_a   1.000
_cell.length_b   1.000
_cell.length_c   1.000
_cell.angle_alpha   90.00
_cell.angle_beta   90.00
_cell.angle_gamma   90.00
#
_symmetry.space_group_name_H-M   'P 1'
#
loop_
_entity.id
_entity.type
_entity.pdbx_description
1 polymer ?
#
loop_
_entity_poly.entity_id
_entity_poly.type
_entity_poly.pdbx_seq_one_letter_code
_entity_poly.pdbx_strand_id
1 'polypeptide(L)'
;MSPPDGLILGIDIEELYFDFGDAHRLFKMVAGIQEAVVRLHDDKVMRVRDAVWALPGSSTLVPRLDDLLGRECEDPAKALDRDLERAFDRLMGDVRGALSGDAVFWYDTGVFLARFSLCVNVVAEPPDQLGFDFEGLYRKELARVGPLLAQALLRVSAVSAWLRASLPLRRQLGSLLRHLAGWDGGSTDWCRTARERTDRVFSALGMTHSGTSLPHAMDAIVAHAGQTADEVTPDEEAADELTRSEEAEFSRRESELVKVLLAGDAEAAEEGLRALVQTGRRTIGARHPHVLMAQATLCLALHALRRTPLCVDLAHDTADEARLHLGDRHPVTASVARTTWWLLHVTGRDTEAAEFMEARLAWLLSARSEELSPELWLIRETFADLVQPPGPTPEAREQTS
;
A
#
# COMPACT_ATOMS: atom_id res chain seq x y z
N MET A 1 2.02 15.41 9.16
CA MET A 1 1.28 14.26 9.72
C MET A 1 0.61 14.62 11.02
N SER A 2 -0.63 14.18 11.18
CA SER A 2 -1.34 14.26 12.45
C SER A 2 -0.76 13.26 13.45
N PRO A 3 -0.95 13.48 14.76
CA PRO A 3 -0.51 12.54 15.80
C PRO A 3 -0.97 11.08 15.58
N PRO A 4 -2.25 10.80 15.19
CA PRO A 4 -2.69 9.45 14.87
C PRO A 4 -1.99 8.88 13.63
N ASP A 5 -1.75 9.69 12.59
CA ASP A 5 -1.11 9.24 11.35
C ASP A 5 0.31 8.71 11.60
N GLY A 6 1.07 9.36 12.51
CA GLY A 6 2.39 8.88 12.92
C GLY A 6 2.34 7.54 13.63
N LEU A 7 1.34 7.38 14.50
CA LEU A 7 1.12 6.13 15.21
C LEU A 7 0.73 5.00 14.26
N ILE A 8 -0.17 5.28 13.33
CA ILE A 8 -0.64 4.33 12.30
C ILE A 8 0.50 3.93 11.38
N LEU A 9 1.31 4.88 10.89
CA LEU A 9 2.48 4.59 10.06
C LEU A 9 3.47 3.66 10.80
N GLY A 10 3.75 3.95 12.06
CA GLY A 10 4.65 3.11 12.88
C GLY A 10 4.10 1.70 13.09
N ILE A 11 2.79 1.57 13.29
CA ILE A 11 2.12 0.25 13.42
C ILE A 11 2.22 -0.51 12.09
N ASP A 12 1.77 0.09 11.00
CA ASP A 12 1.65 -0.60 9.72
C ASP A 12 3.03 -1.01 9.18
N ILE A 13 4.05 -0.16 9.27
CA ILE A 13 5.38 -0.49 8.74
C ILE A 13 6.08 -1.60 9.54
N GLU A 14 5.83 -1.66 10.85
CA GLU A 14 6.38 -2.71 11.71
C GLU A 14 5.68 -4.05 11.47
N GLU A 15 4.37 -4.03 11.22
CA GLU A 15 3.63 -5.23 10.82
C GLU A 15 4.09 -5.72 9.44
N LEU A 16 4.35 -4.83 8.47
CA LEU A 16 4.96 -5.22 7.19
C LEU A 16 6.37 -5.77 7.36
N TYR A 17 7.19 -5.15 8.23
CA TYR A 17 8.51 -5.70 8.54
C TYR A 17 8.40 -7.11 9.11
N PHE A 18 7.45 -7.35 10.02
CA PHE A 18 7.22 -8.69 10.52
C PHE A 18 6.78 -9.67 9.41
N ASP A 19 5.85 -9.25 8.56
CA ASP A 19 5.24 -10.07 7.52
C ASP A 19 6.20 -10.48 6.40
N PHE A 20 7.13 -9.57 6.04
CA PHE A 20 8.03 -9.76 4.89
C PHE A 20 9.50 -9.97 5.30
N GLY A 21 9.92 -9.43 6.45
CA GLY A 21 11.31 -9.41 6.93
C GLY A 21 11.66 -10.46 7.99
N ASP A 22 10.83 -10.63 9.02
CA ASP A 22 11.07 -11.61 10.11
C ASP A 22 10.56 -13.03 9.75
N ALA A 23 10.63 -13.93 10.74
CA ALA A 23 10.27 -15.35 10.71
C ALA A 23 8.83 -15.70 10.27
N HIS A 24 8.02 -14.76 9.76
CA HIS A 24 6.69 -15.06 9.20
C HIS A 24 6.73 -15.84 7.87
N ARG A 25 7.91 -15.93 7.22
CA ARG A 25 8.13 -16.85 6.09
C ARG A 25 7.91 -18.33 6.47
N LEU A 26 8.08 -18.71 7.74
CA LEU A 26 7.72 -20.04 8.26
C LEU A 26 6.20 -20.27 8.29
N PHE A 27 5.40 -19.24 8.59
CA PHE A 27 3.94 -19.34 8.65
C PHE A 27 3.30 -19.45 7.26
N LYS A 28 3.79 -18.69 6.27
CA LYS A 28 3.38 -18.82 4.86
C LYS A 28 3.60 -20.24 4.32
N MET A 29 4.60 -20.95 4.83
CA MET A 29 4.98 -22.27 4.35
C MET A 29 4.24 -23.43 5.04
N VAL A 30 3.85 -23.27 6.32
CA VAL A 30 3.11 -24.32 7.06
C VAL A 30 1.60 -24.26 6.86
N ALA A 31 1.03 -23.08 6.60
CA ALA A 31 -0.42 -22.91 6.56
C ALA A 31 -1.06 -23.03 5.16
N GLY A 32 -0.29 -23.00 4.06
CA GLY A 32 -0.85 -23.04 2.70
C GLY A 32 -1.78 -21.87 2.34
N ILE A 33 -1.81 -20.81 3.16
CA ILE A 33 -2.75 -19.68 2.99
C ILE A 33 -2.10 -18.62 2.10
N GLN A 34 -2.40 -18.66 0.80
CA GLN A 34 -1.98 -17.61 -0.13
C GLN A 34 -3.00 -16.45 -0.21
N GLU A 35 -4.29 -16.66 0.08
CA GLU A 35 -5.32 -15.74 -0.45
C GLU A 35 -5.86 -14.71 0.57
N ALA A 36 -6.01 -15.08 1.85
CA ALA A 36 -6.49 -14.16 2.90
C ALA A 36 -5.38 -13.23 3.44
N VAL A 37 -4.14 -13.74 3.47
CA VAL A 37 -2.95 -13.01 3.94
C VAL A 37 -2.52 -11.93 2.93
N VAL A 38 -2.73 -12.15 1.63
CA VAL A 38 -2.40 -11.19 0.56
C VAL A 38 -3.25 -9.91 0.64
N ARG A 39 -4.57 -10.01 0.85
CA ARG A 39 -5.46 -8.81 0.92
C ARG A 39 -5.16 -7.91 2.12
N LEU A 40 -4.73 -8.50 3.23
CA LEU A 40 -4.34 -7.81 4.46
C LEU A 40 -3.07 -6.96 4.28
N HIS A 41 -2.10 -7.49 3.53
CA HIS A 41 -0.87 -6.78 3.23
C HIS A 41 -1.17 -5.59 2.32
N ASP A 42 -2.01 -5.74 1.31
CA ASP A 42 -2.28 -4.67 0.33
C ASP A 42 -2.79 -3.38 0.99
N ASP A 43 -3.74 -3.47 1.92
CA ASP A 43 -4.25 -2.28 2.62
C ASP A 43 -3.19 -1.60 3.52
N LYS A 44 -2.28 -2.36 4.13
CA LYS A 44 -1.19 -1.83 4.96
C LYS A 44 -0.07 -1.27 4.10
N VAL A 45 0.34 -2.00 3.07
CA VAL A 45 1.30 -1.56 2.04
C VAL A 45 0.84 -0.24 1.46
N MET A 46 -0.46 -0.12 1.14
CA MET A 46 -0.99 1.13 0.60
C MET A 46 -0.95 2.27 1.61
N ARG A 47 -1.34 2.06 2.87
CA ARG A 47 -1.26 3.12 3.90
C ARG A 47 0.18 3.55 4.17
N VAL A 48 1.12 2.60 4.21
CA VAL A 48 2.55 2.90 4.39
C VAL A 48 3.08 3.62 3.16
N ARG A 49 2.77 3.18 1.95
CA ARG A 49 3.17 3.84 0.70
C ARG A 49 2.65 5.28 0.66
N ASP A 50 1.36 5.50 0.92
CA ASP A 50 0.75 6.84 0.95
C ASP A 50 1.40 7.74 2.01
N ALA A 51 1.67 7.20 3.20
CA ALA A 51 2.30 7.95 4.29
C ALA A 51 3.77 8.27 3.99
N VAL A 52 4.54 7.33 3.44
CA VAL A 52 5.94 7.52 3.03
C VAL A 52 6.04 8.48 1.84
N TRP A 53 5.05 8.45 0.93
CA TRP A 53 4.96 9.39 -0.19
C TRP A 53 4.86 10.84 0.27
N ALA A 54 4.21 11.09 1.41
CA ALA A 54 4.07 12.41 1.99
C ALA A 54 5.34 12.91 2.72
N LEU A 55 6.39 12.10 2.83
CA LEU A 55 7.63 12.45 3.51
C LEU A 55 8.69 13.05 2.57
N PRO A 56 9.60 13.90 3.08
CA PRO A 56 10.79 14.29 2.36
C PRO A 56 11.63 13.06 1.96
N GLY A 57 12.06 13.00 0.70
CA GLY A 57 12.84 11.87 0.18
C GLY A 57 12.01 10.66 -0.28
N SER A 58 10.68 10.84 -0.44
CA SER A 58 9.76 9.81 -0.96
C SER A 58 10.24 9.13 -2.24
N SER A 59 10.88 9.87 -3.15
CA SER A 59 11.47 9.36 -4.40
C SER A 59 12.54 8.27 -4.20
N THR A 60 13.07 8.12 -2.99
CA THR A 60 14.02 7.06 -2.64
C THR A 60 13.44 6.02 -1.67
N LEU A 61 12.50 6.43 -0.82
CA LEU A 61 11.92 5.58 0.22
C LEU A 61 10.86 4.61 -0.34
N VAL A 62 10.02 5.08 -1.27
CA VAL A 62 8.95 4.25 -1.86
C VAL A 62 9.52 3.11 -2.71
N PRO A 63 10.47 3.33 -3.65
CA PRO A 63 11.04 2.23 -4.42
C PRO A 63 11.78 1.20 -3.55
N ARG A 64 12.38 1.63 -2.44
CA ARG A 64 13.05 0.73 -1.49
C ARG A 64 12.03 -0.10 -0.69
N LEU A 65 10.90 0.49 -0.30
CA LEU A 65 9.80 -0.24 0.30
C LEU A 65 9.27 -1.30 -0.68
N ASP A 66 9.04 -0.91 -1.93
CA ASP A 66 8.53 -1.82 -2.97
C ASP A 66 9.53 -2.95 -3.29
N ASP A 67 10.84 -2.69 -3.35
CA ASP A 67 11.88 -3.74 -3.49
C ASP A 67 11.81 -4.74 -2.34
N LEU A 68 11.67 -4.26 -1.10
CA LEU A 68 11.63 -5.13 0.07
C LEU A 68 10.37 -5.99 0.13
N LEU A 69 9.23 -5.43 -0.27
CA LEU A 69 7.96 -6.15 -0.33
C LEU A 69 7.89 -7.12 -1.51
N GLY A 70 8.59 -6.82 -2.62
CA GLY A 70 8.62 -7.61 -3.85
C GLY A 70 9.63 -8.76 -3.86
N ARG A 71 10.51 -8.88 -2.85
CA ARG A 71 11.51 -9.95 -2.77
C ARG A 71 10.88 -11.31 -2.47
N GLU A 72 10.88 -12.19 -3.48
CA GLU A 72 10.54 -13.60 -3.30
C GLU A 72 11.65 -14.34 -2.54
N CYS A 73 11.26 -15.22 -1.62
CA CYS A 73 12.19 -16.05 -0.85
C CYS A 73 12.47 -17.35 -1.61
N GLU A 74 13.66 -17.47 -2.20
CA GLU A 74 14.03 -18.67 -2.98
C GLU A 74 14.34 -19.91 -2.13
N ASP A 75 14.72 -19.76 -0.84
CA ASP A 75 15.19 -20.88 0.02
C ASP A 75 14.45 -20.97 1.38
N PRO A 76 13.65 -22.03 1.60
CA PRO A 76 12.94 -22.33 2.87
C PRO A 76 13.83 -22.45 4.11
N ALA A 77 15.08 -22.87 3.95
CA ALA A 77 15.97 -23.21 5.06
C ALA A 77 16.64 -21.98 5.69
N LYS A 78 16.50 -20.80 5.07
CA LYS A 78 17.04 -19.52 5.55
C LYS A 78 15.94 -18.67 6.19
N ALA A 79 15.23 -19.23 7.17
CA ALA A 79 14.10 -18.60 7.86
C ALA A 79 14.42 -17.24 8.52
N LEU A 80 15.71 -16.92 8.76
CA LEU A 80 16.18 -15.57 9.04
C LEU A 80 17.04 -15.08 7.86
N ASP A 81 16.48 -14.20 7.05
CA ASP A 81 17.25 -13.44 6.06
C ASP A 81 17.77 -12.15 6.73
N ARG A 82 18.92 -12.27 7.40
CA ARG A 82 19.54 -11.15 8.13
C ARG A 82 19.83 -9.94 7.25
N ASP A 83 19.96 -10.11 5.93
CA ASP A 83 20.22 -8.99 5.03
C ASP A 83 18.92 -8.24 4.71
N LEU A 84 17.80 -8.96 4.63
CA LEU A 84 16.46 -8.38 4.54
C LEU A 84 16.04 -7.66 5.83
N GLU A 85 16.29 -8.25 7.00
CA GLU A 85 16.07 -7.62 8.30
C GLU A 85 16.79 -6.28 8.39
N ARG A 86 18.10 -6.27 8.06
CA ARG A 86 18.90 -5.04 8.01
C ARG A 86 18.39 -4.03 7.00
N ALA A 87 17.77 -4.47 5.91
CA ALA A 87 17.25 -3.58 4.89
C ALA A 87 15.94 -2.92 5.36
N PHE A 88 15.06 -3.65 6.04
CA PHE A 88 13.91 -3.08 6.74
C PHE A 88 14.33 -2.13 7.87
N ASP A 89 15.30 -2.51 8.71
CA ASP A 89 15.84 -1.64 9.76
C ASP A 89 16.34 -0.30 9.20
N ARG A 90 17.06 -0.34 8.08
CA ARG A 90 17.53 0.88 7.38
C ARG A 90 16.36 1.68 6.83
N LEU A 91 15.40 1.04 6.17
CA LEU A 91 14.22 1.73 5.63
C LEU A 91 13.44 2.43 6.76
N MET A 92 13.12 1.71 7.84
CA MET A 92 12.41 2.28 8.99
C MET A 92 13.21 3.40 9.66
N GLY A 93 14.53 3.26 9.76
CA GLY A 93 15.42 4.32 10.23
C GLY A 93 15.37 5.59 9.36
N ASP A 94 15.34 5.43 8.04
CA ASP A 94 15.27 6.54 7.09
C ASP A 94 13.88 7.19 7.08
N VAL A 95 12.81 6.40 7.14
CA VAL A 95 11.42 6.88 7.30
C VAL A 95 11.31 7.69 8.58
N ARG A 96 11.84 7.16 9.70
CA ARG A 96 11.91 7.87 10.97
C ARG A 96 12.70 9.17 10.87
N GLY A 97 13.81 9.18 10.14
CA GLY A 97 14.65 10.36 9.90
C GLY A 97 13.97 11.44 9.05
N ALA A 98 13.05 11.05 8.17
CA ALA A 98 12.27 11.97 7.34
C ALA A 98 11.09 12.61 8.09
N LEU A 99 10.69 12.07 9.25
CA LEU A 99 9.64 12.64 10.08
C LEU A 99 10.10 13.91 10.82
N SER A 100 9.23 14.93 10.83
CA SER A 100 9.50 16.21 11.50
C SER A 100 8.66 16.38 12.77
N GLY A 101 9.23 17.08 13.76
CA GLY A 101 8.51 17.51 14.96
C GLY A 101 8.00 16.35 15.82
N ASP A 102 6.77 16.48 16.34
CA ASP A 102 6.20 15.50 17.27
C ASP A 102 5.87 14.14 16.60
N ALA A 103 5.87 14.05 15.27
CA ALA A 103 5.49 12.84 14.53
C ALA A 103 6.42 11.65 14.80
N VAL A 104 7.70 11.90 15.06
CA VAL A 104 8.70 10.87 15.44
C VAL A 104 8.27 10.09 16.68
N PHE A 105 7.71 10.76 17.70
CA PHE A 105 7.33 10.08 18.94
C PHE A 105 6.11 9.20 18.76
N TRP A 106 5.19 9.59 17.88
CA TRP A 106 4.04 8.77 17.52
C TRP A 106 4.45 7.57 16.68
N TYR A 107 5.35 7.76 15.73
CA TYR A 107 5.96 6.68 14.95
C TYR A 107 6.67 5.66 15.83
N ASP A 108 7.58 6.12 16.69
CA ASP A 108 8.31 5.24 17.63
C ASP A 108 7.31 4.47 18.52
N THR A 109 6.25 5.14 18.99
CA THR A 109 5.19 4.48 19.77
C THR A 109 4.46 3.41 18.95
N GLY A 110 4.20 3.65 17.68
CA GLY A 110 3.53 2.71 16.79
C GLY A 110 4.34 1.45 16.53
N VAL A 111 5.62 1.64 16.20
CA VAL A 111 6.58 0.54 15.99
C VAL A 111 6.65 -0.35 17.23
N PHE A 112 6.88 0.22 18.41
CA PHE A 112 6.95 -0.58 19.64
C PHE A 112 5.60 -1.20 20.04
N LEU A 113 4.48 -0.55 19.73
CA LEU A 113 3.15 -1.07 20.02
C LEU A 113 2.84 -2.30 19.16
N ALA A 114 3.14 -2.25 17.86
CA ALA A 114 2.95 -3.38 16.94
C ALA A 114 3.83 -4.57 17.35
N ARG A 115 5.13 -4.34 17.58
CA ARG A 115 6.05 -5.40 18.04
C ARG A 115 5.62 -5.99 19.39
N PHE A 116 5.19 -5.14 20.32
CA PHE A 116 4.67 -5.60 21.61
C PHE A 116 3.41 -6.45 21.45
N SER A 117 2.46 -6.02 20.61
CA SER A 117 1.23 -6.77 20.30
C SER A 117 1.56 -8.16 19.80
N LEU A 118 2.45 -8.26 18.81
CA LEU A 118 2.94 -9.53 18.29
C LEU A 118 3.50 -10.43 19.40
N CYS A 119 4.38 -9.90 20.25
CA CYS A 119 4.99 -10.66 21.32
C CYS A 119 3.98 -11.18 22.34
N VAL A 120 3.03 -10.35 22.78
CA VAL A 120 2.02 -10.79 23.76
C VAL A 120 1.05 -11.82 23.17
N ASN A 121 0.79 -11.76 21.86
CA ASN A 121 -0.04 -12.76 21.19
C ASN A 121 0.66 -14.12 21.15
N VAL A 122 1.90 -14.18 20.66
CA VAL A 122 2.68 -15.42 20.57
C VAL A 122 2.95 -16.04 21.95
N VAL A 123 3.17 -15.23 22.99
CA VAL A 123 3.41 -15.73 24.35
C VAL A 123 2.12 -16.15 25.05
N ALA A 124 0.99 -15.50 24.77
CA ALA A 124 -0.30 -15.87 25.33
C ALA A 124 -0.82 -17.20 24.74
N GLU A 125 -0.63 -17.39 23.43
CA GLU A 125 -1.10 -18.54 22.65
C GLU A 125 0.02 -18.98 21.69
N PRO A 126 0.97 -19.81 22.14
CA PRO A 126 2.07 -20.25 21.30
C PRO A 126 1.59 -21.20 20.20
N PRO A 127 2.11 -21.07 18.96
CA PRO A 127 1.78 -21.97 17.87
C PRO A 127 2.51 -23.31 18.06
N ASP A 128 1.90 -24.24 18.78
CA ASP A 128 2.47 -25.55 19.14
C ASP A 128 2.82 -26.45 17.92
N GLN A 129 2.28 -26.14 16.74
CA GLN A 129 2.35 -26.97 15.53
C GLN A 129 3.61 -26.74 14.67
N LEU A 130 4.43 -25.73 14.96
CA LEU A 130 5.48 -25.26 14.05
C LEU A 130 6.90 -25.81 14.32
N GLY A 131 7.07 -26.69 15.32
CA GLY A 131 8.36 -27.36 15.59
C GLY A 131 9.53 -26.45 15.99
N PHE A 132 9.26 -25.17 16.25
CA PHE A 132 10.22 -24.14 16.64
C PHE A 132 9.79 -23.49 17.97
N ASP A 133 10.73 -23.14 18.85
CA ASP A 133 10.45 -22.51 20.15
C ASP A 133 10.11 -21.01 19.98
N PHE A 134 8.93 -20.75 19.43
CA PHE A 134 8.38 -19.40 19.28
C PHE A 134 8.14 -18.76 20.64
N GLU A 135 7.64 -19.51 21.62
CA GLU A 135 7.36 -19.00 22.96
C GLU A 135 8.63 -18.44 23.62
N GLY A 136 9.72 -19.21 23.64
CA GLY A 136 10.99 -18.81 24.24
C GLY A 136 11.66 -17.62 23.53
N LEU A 137 11.56 -17.54 22.20
CA LEU A 137 12.05 -16.40 21.42
C LEU A 137 11.26 -15.13 21.73
N TYR A 138 9.93 -15.19 21.63
CA TYR A 138 9.06 -14.03 21.81
C TYR A 138 8.94 -13.60 23.27
N ARG A 139 9.16 -14.49 24.24
CA ARG A 139 9.29 -14.13 25.66
C ARG A 139 10.52 -13.26 25.92
N LYS A 140 11.65 -13.56 25.26
CA LYS A 140 12.86 -12.71 25.33
C LYS A 140 12.64 -11.37 24.66
N GLU A 141 12.02 -11.37 23.48
CA GLU A 141 11.73 -10.12 22.77
C GLU A 141 10.71 -9.27 23.54
N LEU A 142 9.69 -9.88 24.16
CA LEU A 142 8.74 -9.18 25.02
C LEU A 142 9.42 -8.48 26.19
N ALA A 143 10.39 -9.14 26.84
CA ALA A 143 11.16 -8.55 27.94
C ALA A 143 12.02 -7.35 27.48
N ARG A 144 12.43 -7.34 26.21
CA ARG A 144 13.14 -6.21 25.59
C ARG A 144 12.19 -5.08 25.18
N VAL A 145 11.08 -5.41 24.53
CA VAL A 145 10.18 -4.43 23.92
C VAL A 145 9.22 -3.78 24.92
N GLY A 146 8.82 -4.48 25.98
CA GLY A 146 7.94 -3.93 27.02
C GLY A 146 8.46 -2.62 27.64
N PRO A 147 9.72 -2.57 28.11
CA PRO A 147 10.33 -1.33 28.60
C PRO A 147 10.46 -0.23 27.54
N LEU A 148 10.75 -0.58 26.28
CA LEU A 148 10.87 0.38 25.18
C LEU A 148 9.51 1.01 24.85
N LEU A 149 8.44 0.21 24.81
CA LEU A 149 7.08 0.70 24.65
C LEU A 149 6.67 1.61 25.81
N ALA A 150 6.98 1.23 27.06
CA ALA A 150 6.71 2.07 28.21
C ALA A 150 7.42 3.43 28.11
N GLN A 151 8.68 3.43 27.68
CA GLN A 151 9.44 4.65 27.45
C GLN A 151 8.85 5.51 26.31
N ALA A 152 8.44 4.89 25.21
CA ALA A 152 7.81 5.58 24.08
C ALA A 152 6.48 6.22 24.50
N LEU A 153 5.65 5.50 25.26
CA LEU A 153 4.39 6.00 25.82
C LEU A 153 4.60 7.17 26.78
N LEU A 154 5.65 7.14 27.60
CA LEU A 154 6.01 8.27 28.46
C LEU A 154 6.42 9.50 27.63
N ARG A 155 7.27 9.31 26.62
CA ARG A 155 7.70 10.39 25.72
C ARG A 155 6.54 11.01 24.95
N VAL A 156 5.68 10.19 24.36
CA VAL A 156 4.54 10.67 23.57
C VAL A 156 3.51 11.37 24.46
N SER A 157 3.40 11.01 25.74
CA SER A 157 2.55 11.73 26.70
C SER A 157 3.08 13.11 27.10
N ALA A 158 4.37 13.36 26.87
CA ALA A 158 5.04 14.60 27.23
C ALA A 158 5.12 15.63 26.08
N VAL A 159 4.76 15.25 24.85
CA VAL A 159 4.80 16.17 23.70
C VAL A 159 3.49 16.94 23.51
N SER A 160 3.58 18.13 22.91
CA SER A 160 2.42 19.01 22.68
C SER A 160 1.33 18.33 21.84
N ALA A 161 1.74 17.46 20.90
CA ALA A 161 0.86 16.63 20.08
C ALA A 161 -0.08 15.72 20.86
N TRP A 162 0.24 15.37 22.11
CA TRP A 162 -0.61 14.53 22.95
C TRP A 162 -2.04 15.06 23.06
N LEU A 163 -2.19 16.38 23.21
CA LEU A 163 -3.50 17.02 23.35
C LEU A 163 -4.33 17.01 22.06
N ARG A 164 -3.68 16.83 20.91
CA ARG A 164 -4.34 16.71 19.60
C ARG A 164 -4.90 15.31 19.33
N ALA A 165 -4.46 14.29 20.06
CA ALA A 165 -5.03 12.94 19.97
C ALA A 165 -6.46 12.88 20.55
N SER A 166 -7.24 11.86 20.18
CA SER A 166 -8.59 11.69 20.73
C SER A 166 -8.55 11.32 22.22
N LEU A 167 -9.55 11.76 23.00
CA LEU A 167 -9.65 11.40 24.42
C LEU A 167 -9.73 9.87 24.64
N PRO A 168 -10.48 9.09 23.83
CA PRO A 168 -10.46 7.62 23.91
C PRO A 168 -9.04 7.06 23.73
N LEU A 169 -8.32 7.49 22.70
CA LEU A 169 -6.96 7.00 22.42
C LEU A 169 -6.02 7.27 23.60
N ARG A 170 -6.00 8.51 24.11
CA ARG A 170 -5.18 8.87 25.27
C ARG A 170 -5.49 8.02 26.50
N ARG A 171 -6.77 7.72 26.75
CA ARG A 171 -7.20 6.87 27.87
C ARG A 171 -6.66 5.45 27.72
N GLN A 172 -6.73 4.87 26.53
CA GLN A 172 -6.24 3.51 26.29
C GLN A 172 -4.70 3.43 26.34
N LEU A 173 -3.99 4.39 25.74
CA LEU A 173 -2.53 4.46 25.84
C LEU A 173 -2.06 4.61 27.29
N GLY A 174 -2.72 5.46 28.09
CA GLY A 174 -2.43 5.57 29.53
C GLY A 174 -2.80 4.32 30.34
N SER A 175 -3.82 3.58 29.91
CA SER A 175 -4.22 2.30 30.49
C SER A 175 -3.18 1.21 30.23
N LEU A 176 -2.64 1.16 29.01
CA LEU A 176 -1.56 0.26 28.63
C LEU A 176 -0.26 0.60 29.38
N LEU A 177 0.11 1.88 29.47
CA LEU A 177 1.29 2.32 30.22
C LEU A 177 1.25 1.88 31.70
N ARG A 178 0.09 1.98 32.36
CA ARG A 178 -0.08 1.49 33.74
C ARG A 178 0.07 -0.03 33.86
N HIS A 179 -0.38 -0.78 32.85
CA HIS A 179 -0.23 -2.23 32.82
C HIS A 179 1.23 -2.64 32.66
N LEU A 180 1.97 -1.95 31.77
CA LEU A 180 3.42 -2.14 31.58
C LEU A 180 4.22 -1.90 32.86
N ALA A 181 3.79 -0.95 33.71
CA ALA A 181 4.42 -0.71 35.01
C ALA A 181 4.24 -1.89 36.00
N GLY A 182 3.24 -2.75 35.80
CA GLY A 182 2.97 -3.94 36.60
C GLY A 182 3.56 -5.22 35.99
N TRP A 183 4.69 -5.13 35.27
CA TRP A 183 5.35 -6.28 34.65
C TRP A 183 5.68 -7.40 35.66
N ASP A 184 5.22 -8.62 35.37
CA ASP A 184 5.39 -9.80 36.24
C ASP A 184 6.39 -10.84 35.69
N GLY A 185 7.16 -10.49 34.67
CA GLY A 185 8.00 -11.43 33.92
C GLY A 185 7.35 -11.98 32.65
N GLY A 186 6.15 -11.49 32.29
CA GLY A 186 5.46 -11.89 31.07
C GLY A 186 4.74 -13.21 31.26
N SER A 187 4.06 -13.38 32.40
CA SER A 187 3.20 -14.54 32.60
C SER A 187 2.11 -14.58 31.52
N THR A 188 1.57 -15.78 31.23
CA THR A 188 0.51 -15.95 30.24
C THR A 188 -0.72 -15.09 30.56
N ASP A 189 -1.05 -14.96 31.85
CA ASP A 189 -2.20 -14.17 32.32
C ASP A 189 -1.96 -12.66 32.15
N TRP A 190 -0.73 -12.21 32.43
CA TRP A 190 -0.30 -10.85 32.16
C TRP A 190 -0.33 -10.54 30.66
N CYS A 191 0.12 -11.47 29.82
CA CYS A 191 0.10 -11.33 28.36
C CYS A 191 -1.32 -11.27 27.80
N ARG A 192 -2.25 -12.09 28.32
CA ARG A 192 -3.67 -12.03 27.93
C ARG A 192 -4.28 -10.65 28.25
N THR A 193 -4.01 -10.14 29.45
CA THR A 193 -4.47 -8.80 29.85
C THR A 193 -3.81 -7.70 29.00
N ALA A 194 -2.53 -7.86 28.66
CA ALA A 194 -1.81 -6.93 27.80
C ALA A 194 -2.35 -6.91 26.36
N ARG A 195 -2.71 -8.07 25.81
CA ARG A 195 -3.40 -8.22 24.52
C ARG A 195 -4.70 -7.43 24.51
N GLU A 196 -5.60 -7.68 25.46
CA GLU A 196 -6.88 -6.95 25.56
C GLU A 196 -6.73 -5.43 25.64
N ARG A 197 -5.70 -4.95 26.35
CA ARG A 197 -5.43 -3.50 26.45
C ARG A 197 -4.90 -2.93 25.14
N THR A 198 -4.08 -3.69 24.43
CA THR A 198 -3.54 -3.33 23.11
C THR A 198 -4.66 -3.28 22.07
N ASP A 199 -5.57 -4.25 22.10
CA ASP A 199 -6.77 -4.31 21.26
C ASP A 199 -7.68 -3.08 21.45
N ARG A 200 -7.81 -2.60 22.69
CA ARG A 200 -8.54 -1.35 22.97
C ARG A 200 -7.84 -0.11 22.41
N VAL A 201 -6.51 -0.10 22.33
CA VAL A 201 -5.75 0.99 21.68
C VAL A 201 -6.03 0.98 20.18
N PHE A 202 -5.95 -0.17 19.51
CA PHE A 202 -6.27 -0.29 18.09
C PHE A 202 -7.72 0.10 17.79
N SER A 203 -8.66 -0.36 18.61
CA SER A 203 -10.06 0.03 18.50
C SER A 203 -10.26 1.56 18.62
N ALA A 204 -9.52 2.21 19.51
CA ALA A 204 -9.57 3.67 19.68
C ALA A 204 -8.93 4.45 18.53
N LEU A 205 -8.12 3.79 17.69
CA LEU A 205 -7.59 4.34 16.44
C LEU A 205 -8.55 4.18 15.26
N GLY A 206 -9.68 3.49 15.44
CA GLY A 206 -10.55 3.12 14.33
C GLY A 206 -9.98 1.97 13.48
N MET A 207 -8.92 1.31 13.96
CA MET A 207 -8.45 0.04 13.43
C MET A 207 -9.39 -1.05 13.97
N THR A 208 -10.56 -1.20 13.34
CA THR A 208 -11.54 -2.22 13.74
C THR A 208 -11.01 -3.62 13.46
N HIS A 209 -11.33 -4.55 14.36
CA HIS A 209 -10.94 -5.97 14.37
C HIS A 209 -11.53 -6.81 13.22
N SER A 210 -11.64 -6.26 12.02
CA SER A 210 -12.04 -7.00 10.82
C SER A 210 -10.80 -7.65 10.22
N GLY A 211 -10.29 -8.71 10.88
CA GLY A 211 -9.27 -9.60 10.32
C GLY A 211 -7.89 -9.00 10.03
N THR A 212 -7.65 -7.71 10.28
CA THR A 212 -6.46 -6.99 9.81
C THR A 212 -5.25 -7.01 10.76
N SER A 213 -5.34 -7.64 11.93
CA SER A 213 -4.20 -7.81 12.84
C SER A 213 -3.70 -9.26 12.86
N LEU A 214 -2.38 -9.40 12.92
CA LEU A 214 -1.63 -10.65 13.07
C LEU A 214 -2.26 -11.73 13.97
N PRO A 215 -2.86 -11.42 15.14
CA PRO A 215 -3.53 -12.42 15.96
C PRO A 215 -4.74 -13.11 15.30
N HIS A 216 -5.50 -12.44 14.44
CA HIS A 216 -6.66 -13.07 13.76
C HIS A 216 -6.24 -13.89 12.54
N ALA A 217 -5.16 -13.49 11.86
CA ALA A 217 -4.53 -14.32 10.84
C ALA A 217 -4.01 -15.62 11.48
N MET A 218 -3.44 -15.56 12.70
CA MET A 218 -3.03 -16.75 13.46
C MET A 218 -4.22 -17.63 13.86
N ASP A 219 -5.31 -17.06 14.39
CA ASP A 219 -6.53 -17.83 14.73
C ASP A 219 -7.15 -18.49 13.48
N ALA A 220 -7.17 -17.79 12.34
CA ALA A 220 -7.61 -18.32 11.06
C ALA A 220 -6.67 -19.41 10.51
N ILE A 221 -5.35 -19.24 10.67
CA ILE A 221 -4.31 -20.22 10.28
C ILE A 221 -4.44 -21.51 11.10
N VAL A 222 -4.58 -21.39 12.42
CA VAL A 222 -4.75 -22.54 13.33
C VAL A 222 -6.09 -23.24 13.07
N ALA A 223 -7.15 -22.49 12.77
CA ALA A 223 -8.44 -23.05 12.37
C ALA A 223 -8.36 -23.79 11.01
N HIS A 224 -7.63 -23.26 10.02
CA HIS A 224 -7.45 -23.89 8.70
C HIS A 224 -6.57 -25.14 8.76
N ALA A 225 -5.51 -25.15 9.58
CA ALA A 225 -4.67 -26.33 9.78
C ALA A 225 -5.42 -27.49 10.46
N GLY A 226 -6.49 -27.21 11.21
CA GLY A 226 -7.40 -28.22 11.76
C GLY A 226 -8.49 -28.70 10.79
N GLN A 227 -8.66 -28.04 9.63
CA GLN A 227 -9.73 -28.28 8.67
C GLN A 227 -9.28 -29.04 7.42
N THR A 228 -8.01 -29.42 7.27
CA THR A 228 -7.52 -30.26 6.14
C THR A 228 -8.00 -31.72 6.22
N ALA A 229 -9.14 -31.97 6.84
CA ALA A 229 -9.85 -33.25 6.87
C ALA A 229 -11.38 -33.01 6.94
N ASP A 230 -11.93 -32.16 6.07
CA ASP A 230 -13.18 -32.46 5.32
C ASP A 230 -13.57 -31.27 4.42
N GLU A 231 -14.09 -31.62 3.25
CA GLU A 231 -14.52 -30.76 2.13
C GLU A 231 -15.43 -29.58 2.52
N VAL A 232 -15.24 -28.42 1.88
CA VAL A 232 -16.28 -27.69 1.11
C VAL A 232 -15.60 -26.82 0.04
N THR A 233 -15.81 -27.12 -1.24
CA THR A 233 -15.55 -26.20 -2.36
C THR A 233 -16.63 -25.10 -2.39
N PRO A 234 -16.29 -23.80 -2.47
CA PRO A 234 -17.29 -22.75 -2.71
C PRO A 234 -17.77 -22.79 -4.18
N ASP A 235 -19.05 -22.50 -4.43
CA ASP A 235 -19.65 -22.39 -5.76
C ASP A 235 -18.94 -21.32 -6.62
N GLU A 236 -18.09 -21.76 -7.55
CA GLU A 236 -17.29 -20.92 -8.46
C GLU A 236 -18.16 -20.00 -9.34
N GLU A 237 -19.39 -20.41 -9.71
CA GLU A 237 -20.30 -19.61 -10.55
C GLU A 237 -20.84 -18.35 -9.84
N ALA A 238 -21.08 -18.41 -8.53
CA ALA A 238 -21.59 -17.27 -7.76
C ALA A 238 -20.50 -16.23 -7.50
N ALA A 239 -19.24 -16.69 -7.36
CA ALA A 239 -18.07 -15.81 -7.22
C ALA A 239 -17.81 -15.04 -8.54
N ASP A 240 -17.87 -15.73 -9.68
CA ASP A 240 -17.68 -15.13 -11.00
C ASP A 240 -18.74 -14.07 -11.36
N GLU A 241 -19.98 -14.26 -10.92
CA GLU A 241 -21.07 -13.31 -11.17
C GLU A 241 -20.96 -12.06 -10.28
N LEU A 242 -20.48 -12.23 -9.05
CA LEU A 242 -20.20 -11.11 -8.14
C LEU A 242 -19.02 -10.26 -8.65
N THR A 243 -17.93 -10.89 -9.09
CA THR A 243 -16.76 -10.20 -9.64
C THR A 243 -17.10 -9.39 -10.90
N ARG A 244 -17.89 -9.96 -11.83
CA ARG A 244 -18.40 -9.22 -12.99
C ARG A 244 -19.28 -8.03 -12.63
N SER A 245 -20.08 -8.14 -11.56
CA SER A 245 -20.91 -7.05 -11.06
C SER A 245 -20.06 -5.90 -10.49
N GLU A 246 -19.04 -6.23 -9.70
CA GLU A 246 -18.13 -5.27 -9.07
C GLU A 246 -17.27 -4.52 -10.11
N GLU A 247 -16.75 -5.22 -11.13
CA GLU A 247 -16.02 -4.60 -12.25
C GLU A 247 -16.88 -3.62 -13.04
N ALA A 248 -18.14 -3.98 -13.33
CA ALA A 248 -19.07 -3.13 -14.05
C ALA A 248 -19.45 -1.87 -13.25
N GLU A 249 -19.61 -1.99 -11.93
CA GLU A 249 -19.84 -0.84 -11.05
C GLU A 249 -18.60 0.07 -10.99
N PHE A 250 -17.41 -0.52 -10.88
CA PHE A 250 -16.15 0.21 -10.86
C PHE A 250 -15.97 1.05 -12.14
N SER A 251 -16.10 0.42 -13.31
CA SER A 251 -15.95 1.05 -14.62
C SER A 251 -16.98 2.18 -14.84
N ARG A 252 -18.22 1.98 -14.36
CA ARG A 252 -19.25 3.02 -14.39
C ARG A 252 -18.83 4.22 -13.55
N ARG A 253 -18.33 3.99 -12.34
CA ARG A 253 -17.93 5.06 -11.43
C ARG A 253 -16.70 5.80 -11.91
N GLU A 254 -15.74 5.11 -12.51
CA GLU A 254 -14.61 5.70 -13.22
C GLU A 254 -15.09 6.65 -14.32
N SER A 255 -16.00 6.17 -15.18
CA SER A 255 -16.56 6.94 -16.29
C SER A 255 -17.29 8.21 -15.82
N GLU A 256 -17.99 8.16 -14.68
CA GLU A 256 -18.61 9.35 -14.09
C GLU A 256 -17.57 10.36 -13.60
N LEU A 257 -16.49 9.90 -12.96
CA LEU A 257 -15.43 10.79 -12.49
C LEU A 257 -14.63 11.43 -13.64
N VAL A 258 -14.46 10.71 -14.76
CA VAL A 258 -13.90 11.29 -15.99
C VAL A 258 -14.80 12.43 -16.48
N LYS A 259 -16.13 12.28 -16.46
CA LYS A 259 -17.05 13.38 -16.84
C LYS A 259 -16.94 14.57 -15.89
N VAL A 260 -16.81 14.34 -14.59
CA VAL A 260 -16.61 15.41 -13.59
C VAL A 260 -15.33 16.19 -13.89
N LEU A 261 -14.24 15.48 -14.18
CA LEU A 261 -12.97 16.11 -14.56
C LEU A 261 -13.11 16.94 -15.84
N LEU A 262 -13.77 16.40 -16.87
CA LEU A 262 -14.00 17.11 -18.14
C LEU A 262 -14.94 18.31 -17.99
N ALA A 263 -15.83 18.31 -16.99
CA ALA A 263 -16.67 19.45 -16.66
C ALA A 263 -15.91 20.57 -15.92
N GLY A 264 -14.65 20.34 -15.55
CA GLY A 264 -13.75 21.32 -14.94
C GLY A 264 -13.69 21.30 -13.41
N ASP A 265 -14.39 20.37 -12.75
CA ASP A 265 -14.32 20.19 -11.30
C ASP A 265 -13.19 19.20 -10.96
N ALA A 266 -11.96 19.70 -11.02
CA ALA A 266 -10.76 18.88 -10.81
C ALA A 266 -10.63 18.42 -9.35
N GLU A 267 -11.08 19.21 -8.38
CA GLU A 267 -11.07 18.85 -6.97
C GLU A 267 -11.98 17.65 -6.68
N ALA A 268 -13.25 17.69 -7.13
CA ALA A 268 -14.18 16.58 -6.92
C ALA A 268 -13.74 15.32 -7.67
N ALA A 269 -13.19 15.48 -8.87
CA ALA A 269 -12.61 14.37 -9.62
C ALA A 269 -11.41 13.76 -8.90
N GLU A 270 -10.50 14.56 -8.34
CA GLU A 270 -9.30 14.08 -7.63
C GLU A 270 -9.68 13.29 -6.36
N GLU A 271 -10.61 13.83 -5.56
CA GLU A 271 -11.11 13.16 -4.36
C GLU A 271 -11.81 11.85 -4.72
N GLY A 272 -12.71 11.90 -5.70
CA GLY A 272 -13.47 10.75 -6.16
C GLY A 272 -12.59 9.66 -6.79
N LEU A 273 -11.60 10.04 -7.60
CA LEU A 273 -10.66 9.10 -8.23
C LEU A 273 -9.72 8.49 -7.21
N ARG A 274 -9.24 9.26 -6.22
CA ARG A 274 -8.47 8.69 -5.11
C ARG A 274 -9.30 7.64 -4.36
N ALA A 275 -10.53 7.96 -4.00
CA ALA A 275 -11.42 7.03 -3.32
C ALA A 275 -11.75 5.80 -4.19
N LEU A 276 -11.96 6.00 -5.50
CA LEU A 276 -12.24 4.93 -6.43
C LEU A 276 -11.04 4.00 -6.58
N VAL A 277 -9.83 4.53 -6.81
CA VAL A 277 -8.59 3.74 -6.86
C VAL A 277 -8.41 2.93 -5.57
N GLN A 278 -8.62 3.55 -4.40
CA GLN A 278 -8.58 2.83 -3.13
C GLN A 278 -9.62 1.71 -3.03
N THR A 279 -10.83 1.94 -3.54
CA THR A 279 -11.90 0.94 -3.55
C THR A 279 -11.56 -0.22 -4.50
N GLY A 280 -11.16 0.09 -5.73
CA GLY A 280 -10.81 -0.92 -6.73
C GLY A 280 -9.62 -1.76 -6.36
N ARG A 281 -8.62 -1.17 -5.69
CA ARG A 281 -7.49 -1.92 -5.12
C ARG A 281 -7.95 -3.03 -4.17
N ARG A 282 -9.04 -2.82 -3.43
CA ARG A 282 -9.61 -3.78 -2.47
C ARG A 282 -10.59 -4.77 -3.11
N THR A 283 -11.41 -4.31 -4.05
CA THR A 283 -12.51 -5.12 -4.61
C THR A 283 -12.04 -5.97 -5.80
N ILE A 284 -11.46 -5.34 -6.82
CA ILE A 284 -11.08 -5.99 -8.08
C ILE A 284 -9.56 -6.17 -8.23
N GLY A 285 -8.78 -5.67 -7.28
CA GLY A 285 -7.33 -5.84 -7.17
C GLY A 285 -6.52 -4.66 -7.73
N ALA A 286 -5.38 -4.38 -7.11
CA ALA A 286 -4.58 -3.19 -7.40
C ALA A 286 -3.97 -3.14 -8.81
N ARG A 287 -3.73 -4.31 -9.41
CA ARG A 287 -3.14 -4.46 -10.74
C ARG A 287 -4.20 -4.59 -11.83
N HIS A 288 -5.48 -4.47 -11.47
CA HIS A 288 -6.57 -4.61 -12.40
C HIS A 288 -6.52 -3.48 -13.45
N PRO A 289 -6.75 -3.75 -14.74
CA PRO A 289 -6.69 -2.75 -15.81
C PRO A 289 -7.51 -1.47 -15.52
N HIS A 290 -8.69 -1.61 -14.93
CA HIS A 290 -9.52 -0.46 -14.53
C HIS A 290 -8.91 0.38 -13.40
N VAL A 291 -8.20 -0.23 -12.45
CA VAL A 291 -7.55 0.51 -11.35
C VAL A 291 -6.37 1.33 -11.89
N LEU A 292 -5.57 0.74 -12.78
CA LEU A 292 -4.46 1.42 -13.45
C LEU A 292 -4.95 2.57 -14.34
N MET A 293 -6.09 2.41 -15.02
CA MET A 293 -6.72 3.49 -15.79
C MET A 293 -7.25 4.61 -14.89
N ALA A 294 -7.86 4.27 -13.75
CA ALA A 294 -8.30 5.26 -12.76
C ALA A 294 -7.11 6.04 -12.15
N GLN A 295 -5.95 5.40 -11.95
CA GLN A 295 -4.71 6.07 -11.54
C GLN A 295 -4.20 7.05 -12.62
N ALA A 296 -4.23 6.67 -13.89
CA ALA A 296 -3.88 7.59 -14.98
C ALA A 296 -4.83 8.79 -15.04
N THR A 297 -6.13 8.57 -14.82
CA THR A 297 -7.12 9.66 -14.72
C THR A 297 -6.87 10.56 -13.51
N LEU A 298 -6.45 9.98 -12.37
CA LEU A 298 -6.04 10.75 -11.19
C LEU A 298 -4.84 11.66 -11.48
N CYS A 299 -3.88 11.20 -12.29
CA CYS A 299 -2.76 12.04 -12.74
C CYS A 299 -3.26 13.27 -13.49
N LEU A 300 -4.24 13.11 -14.38
CA LEU A 300 -4.87 14.23 -15.11
C LEU A 300 -5.56 15.22 -14.18
N ALA A 301 -6.28 14.74 -13.16
CA ALA A 301 -6.90 15.59 -12.15
C ALA A 301 -5.85 16.39 -11.34
N LEU A 302 -4.75 15.74 -10.92
CA LEU A 302 -3.64 16.40 -10.23
C LEU A 302 -2.97 17.48 -11.09
N HIS A 303 -2.84 17.24 -12.40
CA HIS A 303 -2.33 18.24 -13.35
C HIS A 303 -3.26 19.46 -13.41
N ALA A 304 -4.58 19.24 -13.52
CA ALA A 304 -5.56 20.33 -13.54
C ALA A 304 -5.50 21.18 -12.26
N LEU A 305 -5.22 20.55 -11.11
CA LEU A 305 -4.98 21.23 -9.82
C LEU A 305 -3.58 21.85 -9.68
N ARG A 306 -2.77 21.86 -10.74
CA ARG A 306 -1.40 22.42 -10.77
C ARG A 306 -0.43 21.73 -9.80
N ARG A 307 -0.70 20.48 -9.42
CA ARG A 307 0.17 19.64 -8.57
C ARG A 307 1.16 18.85 -9.43
N THR A 308 1.93 19.57 -10.24
CA THR A 308 2.76 19.01 -11.30
C THR A 308 3.78 17.96 -10.86
N PRO A 309 4.53 18.13 -9.75
CA PRO A 309 5.48 17.10 -9.32
C PRO A 309 4.81 15.76 -8.98
N LEU A 310 3.71 15.82 -8.21
CA LEU A 310 2.94 14.62 -7.81
C LEU A 310 2.31 13.91 -9.00
N CYS A 311 1.85 14.66 -9.98
CA CYS A 311 1.26 14.15 -11.21
C CYS A 311 2.27 13.33 -12.02
N VAL A 312 3.46 13.88 -12.22
CA VAL A 312 4.51 13.27 -13.04
C VAL A 312 5.02 11.98 -12.41
N ASP A 313 5.33 11.99 -11.11
CA ASP A 313 5.83 10.82 -10.40
C ASP A 313 4.80 9.68 -10.46
N LEU A 314 3.52 9.98 -10.17
CA LEU A 314 2.44 8.99 -10.25
C LEU A 314 2.23 8.45 -11.67
N ALA A 315 2.40 9.28 -12.70
CA ALA A 315 2.24 8.87 -14.09
C ALA A 315 3.36 7.92 -14.54
N HIS A 316 4.59 8.09 -14.05
CA HIS A 316 5.68 7.15 -14.29
C HIS A 316 5.43 5.81 -13.58
N ASP A 317 5.12 5.85 -12.28
CA ASP A 317 4.82 4.65 -11.50
C ASP A 317 3.68 3.83 -12.13
N THR A 318 2.59 4.49 -12.51
CA THR A 318 1.42 3.82 -13.11
C THR A 318 1.79 3.19 -14.46
N ALA A 319 2.63 3.85 -15.26
CA ALA A 319 3.09 3.31 -16.54
C ALA A 319 4.03 2.11 -16.37
N ASP A 320 4.85 2.09 -15.33
CA ASP A 320 5.72 0.96 -15.00
C ASP A 320 4.94 -0.22 -14.44
N GLU A 321 3.98 0.02 -13.54
CA GLU A 321 3.07 -1.00 -13.02
C GLU A 321 2.24 -1.65 -14.15
N ALA A 322 1.66 -0.85 -15.04
CA ALA A 322 0.89 -1.37 -16.18
C ALA A 322 1.77 -2.22 -17.10
N ARG A 323 2.99 -1.78 -17.37
CA ARG A 323 3.94 -2.52 -18.21
C ARG A 323 4.34 -3.85 -17.58
N LEU A 324 4.68 -3.83 -16.29
CA LEU A 324 5.15 -5.01 -15.56
C LEU A 324 4.06 -6.10 -15.50
N HIS A 325 2.81 -5.71 -15.30
CA HIS A 325 1.73 -6.66 -15.01
C HIS A 325 0.86 -7.02 -16.21
N LEU A 326 0.62 -6.08 -17.13
CA LEU A 326 -0.21 -6.33 -18.31
C LEU A 326 0.63 -6.58 -19.58
N GLY A 327 1.91 -6.21 -19.55
CA GLY A 327 2.82 -6.28 -20.68
C GLY A 327 2.76 -5.05 -21.59
N ASP A 328 3.77 -4.92 -22.46
CA ASP A 328 3.97 -3.75 -23.32
C ASP A 328 2.84 -3.52 -24.34
N ARG A 329 2.20 -4.60 -24.82
CA ARG A 329 1.17 -4.54 -25.88
C ARG A 329 -0.26 -4.48 -25.38
N HIS A 330 -0.48 -4.34 -24.07
CA HIS A 330 -1.84 -4.27 -23.55
C HIS A 330 -2.48 -2.89 -23.79
N PRO A 331 -3.78 -2.80 -24.16
CA PRO A 331 -4.46 -1.53 -24.43
C PRO A 331 -4.40 -0.53 -23.26
N VAL A 332 -4.53 -1.01 -22.02
CA VAL A 332 -4.38 -0.16 -20.83
C VAL A 332 -2.96 0.36 -20.67
N THR A 333 -1.93 -0.49 -20.85
CA THR A 333 -0.53 -0.04 -20.82
C THR A 333 -0.26 1.07 -21.83
N ALA A 334 -0.75 0.90 -23.07
CA ALA A 334 -0.63 1.92 -24.10
C ALA A 334 -1.36 3.22 -23.75
N SER A 335 -2.55 3.14 -23.15
CA SER A 335 -3.34 4.31 -22.74
C SER A 335 -2.69 5.09 -21.58
N VAL A 336 -2.19 4.36 -20.58
CA VAL A 336 -1.44 4.94 -19.45
C VAL A 336 -0.17 5.61 -19.97
N ALA A 337 0.63 4.92 -20.78
CA ALA A 337 1.85 5.48 -21.36
C ALA A 337 1.55 6.73 -22.21
N ARG A 338 0.49 6.74 -23.00
CA ARG A 338 0.04 7.94 -23.75
C ARG A 338 -0.28 9.11 -22.81
N THR A 339 -0.93 8.82 -21.68
CA THR A 339 -1.27 9.82 -20.66
C THR A 339 -0.01 10.39 -20.01
N THR A 340 0.93 9.53 -19.63
CA THR A 340 2.23 9.93 -19.08
C THR A 340 3.01 10.80 -20.07
N TRP A 341 3.10 10.39 -21.34
CA TRP A 341 3.72 11.20 -22.38
C TRP A 341 3.09 12.60 -22.49
N TRP A 342 1.76 12.67 -22.54
CA TRP A 342 1.05 13.93 -22.66
C TRP A 342 1.34 14.83 -21.46
N LEU A 343 1.33 14.28 -20.24
CA LEU A 343 1.67 14.99 -19.01
C LEU A 343 3.09 15.55 -19.03
N LEU A 344 4.07 14.77 -19.50
CA LEU A 344 5.46 15.24 -19.66
C LEU A 344 5.53 16.41 -20.66
N HIS A 345 4.83 16.30 -21.78
CA HIS A 345 4.80 17.35 -22.79
C HIS A 345 4.15 18.65 -22.28
N VAL A 346 2.93 18.59 -21.72
CA VAL A 346 2.22 19.80 -21.24
C VAL A 346 2.86 20.44 -20.00
N THR A 347 3.74 19.73 -19.31
CA THR A 347 4.52 20.27 -18.18
C THR A 347 5.87 20.83 -18.60
N GLY A 348 6.18 20.84 -19.91
CA GLY A 348 7.41 21.41 -20.48
C GLY A 348 8.63 20.51 -20.36
N ARG A 349 8.44 19.20 -20.09
CA ARG A 349 9.51 18.19 -20.02
C ARG A 349 9.68 17.51 -21.38
N ASP A 350 9.82 18.30 -22.44
CA ASP A 350 9.75 17.81 -23.83
C ASP A 350 10.83 16.77 -24.18
N THR A 351 12.04 16.94 -23.64
CA THR A 351 13.13 15.98 -23.85
C THR A 351 12.78 14.60 -23.30
N GLU A 352 12.21 14.57 -22.10
CA GLU A 352 11.79 13.34 -21.43
C GLU A 352 10.53 12.75 -22.05
N ALA A 353 9.61 13.60 -22.53
CA ALA A 353 8.49 13.15 -23.32
C ALA A 353 8.97 12.44 -24.61
N ALA A 354 9.97 13.00 -25.30
CA ALA A 354 10.53 12.37 -26.50
C ALA A 354 11.19 11.02 -26.18
N GLU A 355 12.04 10.96 -25.14
CA GLU A 355 12.66 9.71 -24.68
C GLU A 355 11.63 8.66 -24.26
N PHE A 356 10.59 9.08 -23.53
CA PHE A 356 9.51 8.20 -23.09
C PHE A 356 8.69 7.67 -24.27
N MET A 357 8.38 8.52 -25.24
CA MET A 357 7.65 8.14 -26.47
C MET A 357 8.42 7.08 -27.25
N GLU A 358 9.72 7.31 -27.48
CA GLU A 358 10.60 6.34 -28.14
C GLU A 358 10.64 5.01 -27.38
N ALA A 359 10.75 5.05 -26.05
CA ALA A 359 10.86 3.84 -25.23
C ALA A 359 9.55 3.06 -25.06
N ARG A 360 8.38 3.73 -25.04
CA ARG A 360 7.12 3.12 -24.60
C ARG A 360 6.02 3.10 -25.66
N LEU A 361 6.06 3.97 -26.66
CA LEU A 361 4.96 4.19 -27.62
C LEU A 361 5.37 4.12 -29.10
N ALA A 362 6.65 4.21 -29.44
CA ALA A 362 7.11 4.16 -30.83
C ALA A 362 6.66 2.89 -31.57
N TRP A 363 6.64 1.75 -30.87
CA TRP A 363 6.15 0.49 -31.42
C TRP A 363 4.69 0.61 -31.90
N LEU A 364 3.83 1.30 -31.14
CA LEU A 364 2.41 1.44 -31.43
C LEU A 364 2.19 2.26 -32.70
N LEU A 365 2.96 3.34 -32.87
CA LEU A 365 2.93 4.17 -34.08
C LEU A 365 3.46 3.42 -35.32
N SER A 366 4.45 2.53 -35.13
CA SER A 366 5.04 1.75 -36.22
C SER A 366 4.27 0.47 -36.59
N ALA A 367 3.38 -0.01 -35.71
CA ALA A 367 2.67 -1.27 -35.89
C ALA A 367 1.70 -1.19 -37.07
N ARG A 368 1.64 -2.28 -37.87
CA ARG A 368 0.68 -2.36 -38.99
C ARG A 368 -0.74 -2.43 -38.43
N SER A 369 -1.70 -1.78 -39.08
CA SER A 369 -3.09 -1.74 -38.61
C SER A 369 -3.71 -3.13 -38.42
N GLU A 370 -3.26 -4.12 -39.18
CA GLU A 370 -3.69 -5.52 -39.11
C GLU A 370 -3.21 -6.26 -37.84
N GLU A 371 -2.18 -5.73 -37.16
CA GLU A 371 -1.55 -6.34 -35.98
C GLU A 371 -2.12 -5.80 -34.66
N LEU A 372 -2.98 -4.78 -34.73
CA LEU A 372 -3.54 -4.10 -33.58
C LEU A 372 -4.95 -4.61 -33.29
N SER A 373 -5.26 -4.80 -32.00
CA SER A 373 -6.65 -4.94 -31.58
C SER A 373 -7.41 -3.63 -31.87
N PRO A 374 -8.76 -3.66 -31.98
CA PRO A 374 -9.55 -2.45 -32.19
C PRO A 374 -9.26 -1.34 -31.17
N GLU A 375 -9.00 -1.69 -29.92
CA GLU A 375 -8.67 -0.75 -28.85
C GLU A 375 -7.30 -0.11 -29.06
N LEU A 376 -6.28 -0.91 -29.38
CA LEU A 376 -4.93 -0.39 -29.68
C LEU A 376 -4.91 0.47 -30.93
N TRP A 377 -5.71 0.11 -31.94
CA TRP A 377 -5.87 0.92 -33.14
C TRP A 377 -6.43 2.30 -32.78
N LEU A 378 -7.49 2.37 -31.96
CA LEU A 378 -8.07 3.65 -31.52
C LEU A 378 -7.07 4.49 -30.71
N ILE A 379 -6.31 3.85 -29.81
CA ILE A 379 -5.27 4.52 -29.02
C ILE A 379 -4.18 5.08 -29.95
N ARG A 380 -3.77 4.32 -30.98
CA ARG A 380 -2.78 4.77 -31.96
C ARG A 380 -3.28 5.98 -32.74
N GLU A 381 -4.50 5.94 -33.29
CA GLU A 381 -5.02 7.06 -34.10
C GLU A 381 -5.14 8.33 -33.25
N THR A 382 -5.73 8.23 -32.06
CA THR A 382 -5.85 9.38 -31.15
C THR A 382 -4.49 9.91 -30.69
N PHE A 383 -3.48 9.05 -30.55
CA PHE A 383 -2.12 9.46 -30.21
C PHE A 383 -1.40 10.11 -31.39
N ALA A 384 -1.54 9.57 -32.61
CA ALA A 384 -0.91 10.10 -33.81
C ALA A 384 -1.36 11.55 -34.09
N ASP A 385 -2.64 11.85 -33.92
CA ASP A 385 -3.18 13.22 -34.03
C ASP A 385 -2.56 14.19 -33.01
N LEU A 386 -2.27 13.68 -31.81
CA LEU A 386 -1.68 14.45 -30.70
C LEU A 386 -0.19 14.76 -30.89
N VAL A 387 0.54 13.89 -31.60
CA VAL A 387 1.99 14.03 -31.84
C VAL A 387 2.27 14.83 -33.12
N GLN A 388 1.32 14.90 -34.07
CA GLN A 388 1.52 15.71 -35.26
C GLN A 388 1.60 17.21 -34.92
N PRO A 389 2.55 17.95 -35.53
CA PRO A 389 2.54 19.41 -35.41
C PRO A 389 1.23 19.95 -36.00
N PRO A 390 0.65 21.04 -35.44
CA PRO A 390 -0.59 21.59 -35.94
C PRO A 390 -0.45 21.83 -37.45
N GLY A 391 -1.37 21.25 -38.23
CA GLY A 391 -1.39 21.43 -39.68
C GLY A 391 -1.38 22.92 -40.05
N PRO A 392 -0.85 23.30 -41.22
CA PRO A 392 -0.75 24.70 -41.60
C PRO A 392 -2.13 25.35 -41.52
N THR A 393 -2.24 26.42 -40.73
CA THR A 393 -3.48 27.20 -40.60
C THR A 393 -3.91 27.68 -41.99
N PRO A 394 -5.23 27.76 -42.28
CA PRO A 394 -5.73 28.23 -43.57
C PRO A 394 -5.18 29.60 -43.98
N GLU A 395 -4.80 30.43 -43.01
CA GLU A 395 -4.18 31.75 -43.22
C GLU A 395 -2.83 31.69 -43.96
N ALA A 396 -2.10 30.57 -43.88
CA ALA A 396 -0.85 30.38 -44.62
C ALA A 396 -1.07 30.03 -46.10
N ARG A 397 -2.28 29.60 -46.50
CA ARG A 397 -2.60 29.28 -47.90
C ARG A 397 -3.05 30.50 -48.71
N GLU A 398 -3.55 31.56 -48.07
CA GLU A 398 -3.95 32.79 -48.76
C GLU A 398 -2.81 33.79 -48.98
N GLN A 399 -1.66 33.62 -48.33
CA GLN A 399 -0.50 34.52 -48.51
C GLN A 399 0.47 34.10 -49.63
N THR A 400 0.17 33.02 -50.36
CA THR A 400 1.04 32.52 -51.45
C THR A 400 0.34 32.33 -52.80
N SER A 401 -0.87 32.89 -52.99
CA SER A 401 -1.56 32.83 -54.29
C SER A 401 -1.71 34.17 -54.99
#